data_AF-A0A7S0VZF1-F1
#
_entry.id   AF-A0A7S0VZF1-F1
#
_cell.length_a   1.000
_cell.length_b   1.000
_cell.length_c   1.000
_cell.angle_alpha   90.00
_cell.angle_beta   90.00
_cell.angle_gamma   90.00
#
_symmetry.space_group_name_H-M   'P 1'
#
loop_
_entity.id
_entity.type
_entity.pdbx_description
1 polymer ?
#
loop_
_entity_poly.entity_id
_entity_poly.type
_entity_poly.pdbx_seq_one_letter_code
_entity_poly.pdbx_strand_id
1 'polypeptide(L)'
;ITPGPVRSRIPTGISTGGFAFPTGTVMTTKTGLSASHTEMVLKYLRFAVLQRSQDIKDLKKSLQEFKESRLGGDDTYTADEVCALVDNIGEMIEPDVFKDLQLVSHSAVVLLQQICGQVEAAGCSVSVDTSLLEDKMLLDKASDLEKESEKPTPQASLEPSASLKQMALPSLHSHKAAQSLELDMAQLKQRMQDLQRELTGVNREKTTLRQRLLEAEEKVASLYEFANKRTDASEAAVLQDLAGDMTPYADGEGAGEEEEEEEIPGSLTGLRPLGGLPKVKKDKEKREKGKGSSSKGKENSDPPPSIPSKGDREGVIEISPTSSGGGGGIEGRLKELESQVGSLKDQLSERSKAASELEAAMQGRLDKAPQFQSLQKMLAKKNAQNKAFREQLVAYGWVDPESE
;
A
#
# COMPACT_ATOMS: atom_id res chain seq x y z
N ILE A 1 -52.94 7.05 -57.28
CA ILE A 1 -52.36 8.10 -56.41
C ILE A 1 -50.85 8.08 -56.68
N THR A 2 -50.36 9.10 -57.36
CA THR A 2 -49.00 9.24 -57.90
C THR A 2 -47.98 9.64 -56.82
N PRO A 3 -46.74 9.12 -56.85
CA PRO A 3 -45.65 9.65 -56.03
C PRO A 3 -45.06 10.92 -56.69
N GLY A 4 -44.99 12.01 -55.92
CA GLY A 4 -44.42 13.29 -56.35
C GLY A 4 -42.89 13.33 -56.28
N PRO A 5 -42.22 14.22 -57.05
CA PRO A 5 -40.77 14.29 -57.10
C PRO A 5 -40.21 15.18 -55.99
N VAL A 6 -39.30 14.63 -55.17
CA VAL A 6 -38.51 15.40 -54.21
C VAL A 6 -37.36 16.06 -54.95
N ARG A 7 -37.45 17.37 -55.15
CA ARG A 7 -36.40 18.20 -55.76
C ARG A 7 -35.20 18.31 -54.83
N SER A 8 -34.06 17.84 -55.33
CA SER A 8 -32.72 18.16 -54.85
C SER A 8 -32.46 19.67 -54.88
N ARG A 9 -32.09 20.26 -53.74
CA ARG A 9 -31.40 21.55 -53.69
C ARG A 9 -29.97 21.31 -53.21
N ILE A 10 -29.05 21.29 -54.16
CA ILE A 10 -27.62 21.45 -53.91
C ILE A 10 -27.35 22.96 -53.86
N PRO A 11 -26.84 23.53 -52.77
CA PRO A 11 -26.28 24.87 -52.79
C PRO A 11 -24.83 24.80 -53.30
N THR A 12 -24.64 25.09 -54.57
CA THR A 12 -23.32 25.45 -55.13
C THR A 12 -23.02 26.89 -54.79
N GLY A 13 -21.97 27.15 -54.01
CA GLY A 13 -21.44 28.51 -53.84
C GLY A 13 -20.76 28.79 -52.52
N ILE A 14 -19.62 28.13 -52.26
CA ILE A 14 -18.62 28.70 -51.34
C ILE A 14 -17.35 28.91 -52.15
N SER A 15 -17.08 30.20 -52.35
CA SER A 15 -15.89 30.76 -52.96
C SER A 15 -14.63 30.21 -52.29
N THR A 16 -13.83 29.51 -53.07
CA THR A 16 -12.46 29.09 -52.73
C THR A 16 -11.56 30.33 -52.69
N GLY A 17 -11.57 31.02 -51.54
CA GLY A 17 -10.50 31.92 -51.16
C GLY A 17 -9.25 31.08 -50.85
N GLY A 18 -8.26 31.16 -51.74
CA GLY A 18 -6.97 30.49 -51.58
C GLY A 18 -6.23 30.99 -50.34
N PHE A 19 -6.46 30.32 -49.21
CA PHE A 19 -5.53 30.31 -48.09
C PHE A 19 -4.41 29.35 -48.46
N ALA A 20 -3.32 29.90 -49.00
CA ALA A 20 -2.04 29.22 -49.08
C ALA A 20 -1.57 28.97 -47.64
N PHE A 21 -1.88 27.78 -47.11
CA PHE A 21 -1.23 27.30 -45.90
C PHE A 21 0.27 27.20 -46.19
N PRO A 22 1.14 27.81 -45.37
CA PRO A 22 2.56 27.61 -45.52
C PRO A 22 2.83 26.12 -45.34
N THR A 23 3.35 25.49 -46.39
CA THR A 23 3.93 24.15 -46.36
C THR A 23 5.17 24.20 -45.46
N GLY A 24 4.94 24.24 -44.16
CA GLY A 24 5.96 23.93 -43.17
C GLY A 24 6.31 22.47 -43.37
N THR A 25 7.49 22.21 -43.94
CA THR A 25 8.11 20.90 -44.03
C THR A 25 8.16 20.30 -42.64
N VAL A 26 7.18 19.47 -42.29
CA VAL A 26 7.20 18.66 -41.07
C VAL A 26 8.32 17.66 -41.30
N MET A 27 9.44 17.85 -40.62
CA MET A 27 10.53 16.88 -40.60
C MET A 27 10.00 15.59 -39.98
N THR A 28 9.55 14.66 -40.82
CA THR A 28 9.11 13.33 -40.41
C THR A 28 10.33 12.58 -39.90
N THR A 29 10.30 12.25 -38.61
CA THR A 29 11.36 11.47 -37.97
C THR A 29 11.32 10.01 -38.46
N LYS A 30 12.34 9.20 -38.12
CA LYS A 30 12.47 7.77 -38.51
C LYS A 30 11.21 6.92 -38.23
N THR A 31 10.30 7.38 -37.38
CA THR A 31 9.08 6.69 -36.95
C THR A 31 7.83 7.11 -37.74
N GLY A 32 7.93 8.10 -38.63
CA GLY A 32 6.77 8.70 -39.30
C GLY A 32 5.92 9.60 -38.39
N LEU A 33 6.34 9.81 -37.14
CA LEU A 33 5.65 10.67 -36.17
C LEU A 33 6.23 12.09 -36.18
N SER A 34 5.38 13.05 -35.81
CA SER A 34 5.82 14.42 -35.51
C SER A 34 6.78 14.42 -34.32
N ALA A 35 7.64 15.42 -34.21
CA ALA A 35 8.57 15.54 -33.07
C ALA A 35 7.83 15.55 -31.72
N SER A 36 6.69 16.25 -31.64
CA SER A 36 5.85 16.31 -30.44
C SER A 36 5.23 14.94 -30.09
N HIS A 37 4.71 14.22 -31.09
CA HIS A 37 4.16 12.87 -30.85
C HIS A 37 5.27 11.88 -30.46
N THR A 38 6.45 12.00 -31.07
CA THR A 38 7.61 11.19 -30.71
C THR A 38 8.00 11.42 -29.25
N GLU A 39 8.03 12.68 -28.81
CA GLU A 39 8.31 13.00 -27.39
C GLU A 39 7.25 12.44 -26.44
N MET A 40 5.96 12.49 -26.82
CA MET A 40 4.87 11.91 -26.05
C MET A 40 5.01 10.38 -25.93
N VAL A 41 5.33 9.69 -27.02
CA VAL A 41 5.60 8.24 -27.03
C VAL A 41 6.80 7.91 -26.13
N LEU A 42 7.89 8.67 -26.21
CA LEU A 42 9.06 8.46 -25.35
C LEU A 42 8.74 8.66 -23.86
N LYS A 43 7.89 9.64 -23.51
CA LYS A 43 7.43 9.83 -22.13
C LYS A 43 6.65 8.62 -21.62
N TYR A 44 5.74 8.09 -22.45
CA TYR A 44 4.99 6.88 -22.10
C TYR A 44 5.89 5.65 -21.97
N LEU A 45 6.82 5.44 -22.90
CA LEU A 45 7.77 4.32 -22.84
C LEU A 45 8.63 4.36 -21.57
N ARG A 46 9.12 5.54 -21.19
CA ARG A 46 9.85 5.71 -19.90
C ARG A 46 9.01 5.35 -18.69
N PHE A 47 7.73 5.77 -18.69
CA PHE A 47 6.79 5.39 -17.64
C PHE A 47 6.58 3.87 -17.60
N ALA A 48 6.35 3.23 -18.75
CA ALA A 48 6.13 1.78 -18.86
C ALA A 48 7.36 0.98 -18.42
N VAL A 49 8.57 1.40 -18.80
CA VAL A 49 9.84 0.77 -18.37
C VAL A 49 10.02 0.89 -16.86
N LEU A 50 9.76 2.08 -16.29
CA LEU A 50 9.86 2.30 -14.86
C LEU A 50 8.87 1.41 -14.09
N GLN A 51 7.62 1.34 -14.56
CA GLN A 51 6.59 0.49 -13.98
C GLN A 51 7.00 -0.99 -14.04
N ARG A 52 7.34 -1.52 -15.22
CA ARG A 52 7.80 -2.90 -15.39
C ARG A 52 9.01 -3.23 -14.50
N SER A 53 9.95 -2.28 -14.37
CA SER A 53 11.12 -2.43 -13.50
C SER A 53 10.74 -2.49 -12.03
N GLN A 54 9.68 -1.80 -11.61
CA GLN A 54 9.14 -1.84 -10.26
C GLN A 54 8.42 -3.17 -10.01
N ASP A 55 7.55 -3.58 -10.92
CA ASP A 55 6.79 -4.85 -10.83
C ASP A 55 7.76 -6.05 -10.71
N ILE A 56 8.84 -6.06 -11.52
CA ILE A 56 9.90 -7.09 -11.44
C ILE A 56 10.60 -7.07 -10.07
N LYS A 57 10.83 -5.90 -9.45
CA LYS A 57 11.45 -5.81 -8.13
C LYS A 57 10.52 -6.34 -7.05
N ASP A 58 9.24 -6.02 -7.13
CA ASP A 58 8.24 -6.45 -6.17
C ASP A 58 8.03 -7.98 -6.26
N LEU A 59 7.97 -8.53 -7.48
CA LEU A 59 7.95 -9.98 -7.70
C LEU A 59 9.20 -10.68 -7.13
N LYS A 60 10.40 -10.12 -7.39
CA LYS A 60 11.65 -10.65 -6.82
C LYS A 60 11.66 -10.62 -5.29
N LYS A 61 11.09 -9.58 -4.70
CA LYS A 61 10.96 -9.44 -3.25
C LYS A 61 10.01 -10.50 -2.70
N SER A 62 8.85 -10.71 -3.32
CA SER A 62 7.89 -11.76 -2.95
C SER A 62 8.53 -13.16 -3.01
N LEU A 63 9.26 -13.46 -4.09
CA LEU A 63 10.05 -14.69 -4.22
C LEU A 63 11.12 -14.85 -3.13
N GLN A 64 11.80 -13.77 -2.78
CA GLN A 64 12.82 -13.79 -1.73
C GLN A 64 12.20 -14.00 -0.34
N GLU A 65 11.05 -13.39 -0.06
CA GLU A 65 10.29 -13.59 1.18
C GLU A 65 9.78 -15.04 1.28
N PHE A 66 9.34 -15.64 0.16
CA PHE A 66 9.01 -17.06 0.11
C PHE A 66 10.23 -17.92 0.44
N LYS A 67 11.37 -17.65 -0.22
CA LYS A 67 12.63 -18.37 0.03
C LYS A 67 13.04 -18.30 1.50
N GLU A 68 13.02 -17.12 2.11
CA GLU A 68 13.42 -16.92 3.50
C GLU A 68 12.45 -17.57 4.50
N SER A 69 11.17 -17.64 4.18
CA SER A 69 10.13 -18.20 5.07
C SER A 69 9.94 -19.71 4.97
N ARG A 70 10.29 -20.33 3.83
CA ARG A 70 10.04 -21.76 3.56
C ARG A 70 11.30 -22.60 3.34
N LEU A 71 12.40 -21.99 2.89
CA LEU A 71 13.68 -22.67 2.59
C LEU A 71 14.77 -22.35 3.63
N GLY A 72 14.38 -22.09 4.88
CA GLY A 72 15.32 -21.72 5.94
C GLY A 72 15.94 -22.93 6.62
N GLY A 73 17.28 -23.09 6.51
CA GLY A 73 18.06 -24.08 7.26
C GLY A 73 18.60 -25.25 6.40
N ASP A 74 19.44 -26.09 7.02
CA ASP A 74 19.99 -27.34 6.45
C ASP A 74 18.94 -28.46 6.39
N ASP A 75 17.70 -28.12 6.01
CA ASP A 75 16.59 -29.06 5.95
C ASP A 75 16.71 -29.96 4.71
N THR A 76 16.40 -31.24 4.89
CA THR A 76 16.33 -32.22 3.81
C THR A 76 14.89 -32.34 3.36
N TYR A 77 14.64 -32.02 2.08
CA TYR A 77 13.30 -32.08 1.49
C TYR A 77 13.13 -33.37 0.68
N THR A 78 11.97 -34.00 0.85
CA THR A 78 11.47 -35.06 -0.01
C THR A 78 10.99 -34.49 -1.34
N ALA A 79 10.86 -35.34 -2.37
CA ALA A 79 10.37 -34.91 -3.68
C ALA A 79 8.96 -34.29 -3.62
N ASP A 80 8.08 -34.87 -2.80
CA ASP A 80 6.70 -34.39 -2.63
C ASP A 80 6.64 -33.02 -1.97
N GLU A 81 7.51 -32.77 -0.98
CA GLU A 81 7.64 -31.45 -0.34
C GLU A 81 8.16 -30.40 -1.33
N VAL A 82 9.12 -30.76 -2.19
CA VAL A 82 9.62 -29.84 -3.24
C VAL A 82 8.51 -29.51 -4.25
N CYS A 83 7.74 -30.50 -4.69
CA CYS A 83 6.58 -30.27 -5.57
C CYS A 83 5.57 -29.31 -4.92
N ALA A 84 5.19 -29.59 -3.67
CA ALA A 84 4.28 -28.74 -2.92
C ALA A 84 4.83 -27.31 -2.74
N LEU A 85 6.13 -27.15 -2.51
CA LEU A 85 6.76 -25.82 -2.43
C LEU A 85 6.69 -25.06 -3.76
N VAL A 86 6.89 -25.74 -4.89
CA VAL A 86 6.78 -25.12 -6.22
C VAL A 86 5.35 -24.70 -6.53
N ASP A 87 4.36 -25.55 -6.22
CA ASP A 87 2.95 -25.22 -6.41
C ASP A 87 2.54 -24.01 -5.57
N ASN A 88 2.98 -23.96 -4.31
CA ASN A 88 2.75 -22.81 -3.42
C ASN A 88 3.36 -21.49 -3.96
N ILE A 89 4.53 -21.55 -4.62
CA ILE A 89 5.11 -20.36 -5.29
C ILE A 89 4.20 -19.91 -6.42
N GLY A 90 3.69 -20.85 -7.22
CA GLY A 90 2.75 -20.57 -8.31
C GLY A 90 1.49 -19.86 -7.80
N GLU A 91 0.83 -20.44 -6.79
CA GLU A 91 -0.38 -19.89 -6.18
C GLU A 91 -0.16 -18.51 -5.55
N MET A 92 1.04 -18.24 -5.02
CA MET A 92 1.38 -16.92 -4.46
C MET A 92 1.61 -15.86 -5.55
N ILE A 93 2.26 -16.21 -6.66
CA ILE A 93 2.70 -15.26 -7.69
C ILE A 93 1.61 -14.95 -8.72
N GLU A 94 0.82 -15.96 -9.08
CA GLU A 94 -0.23 -15.84 -10.08
C GLU A 94 -1.18 -14.64 -9.86
N PRO A 95 -1.73 -14.38 -8.66
CA PRO A 95 -2.64 -13.25 -8.45
C PRO A 95 -1.94 -11.89 -8.60
N ASP A 96 -0.68 -11.78 -8.19
CA ASP A 96 0.10 -10.54 -8.32
C ASP A 96 0.39 -10.23 -9.80
N VAL A 97 0.87 -11.23 -10.55
CA VAL A 97 1.14 -11.10 -11.99
C VAL A 97 -0.15 -10.80 -12.77
N PHE A 98 -1.25 -11.47 -12.43
CA PHE A 98 -2.55 -11.21 -13.05
C PHE A 98 -3.00 -9.76 -12.84
N LYS A 99 -2.88 -9.25 -11.61
CA LYS A 99 -3.23 -7.88 -11.26
C LYS A 99 -2.37 -6.86 -12.01
N ASP A 100 -1.08 -7.12 -12.16
CA ASP A 100 -0.17 -6.23 -12.90
C ASP A 100 -0.48 -6.23 -14.41
N LEU A 101 -0.74 -7.39 -15.01
CA LEU A 101 -1.19 -7.50 -16.41
C LEU A 101 -2.52 -6.78 -16.65
N GLN A 102 -3.44 -6.88 -15.68
CA GLN A 102 -4.71 -6.16 -15.73
C GLN A 102 -4.51 -4.65 -15.63
N LEU A 103 -3.59 -4.18 -14.76
CA LEU A 103 -3.24 -2.77 -14.65
C LEU A 103 -2.66 -2.23 -15.96
N VAL A 104 -1.77 -2.97 -16.62
CA VAL A 104 -1.22 -2.60 -17.94
C VAL A 104 -2.35 -2.40 -18.95
N SER A 105 -3.27 -3.36 -19.01
CA SER A 105 -4.45 -3.30 -19.90
C SER A 105 -5.32 -2.07 -19.63
N HIS A 106 -5.64 -1.79 -18.36
CA HIS A 106 -6.41 -0.61 -17.97
C HIS A 106 -5.67 0.70 -18.31
N SER A 107 -4.36 0.76 -18.09
CA SER A 107 -3.56 1.95 -18.40
C SER A 107 -3.52 2.24 -19.91
N ALA A 108 -3.47 1.20 -20.73
CA ALA A 108 -3.53 1.33 -22.19
C ALA A 108 -4.89 1.84 -22.66
N VAL A 109 -6.00 1.33 -22.07
CA VAL A 109 -7.36 1.83 -22.37
C VAL A 109 -7.49 3.31 -22.01
N VAL A 110 -6.99 3.74 -20.86
CA VAL A 110 -7.02 5.15 -20.44
C VAL A 110 -6.22 6.03 -21.42
N LEU A 111 -5.03 5.60 -21.84
CA LEU A 111 -4.23 6.33 -22.82
C LEU A 111 -4.96 6.46 -24.16
N LEU A 112 -5.55 5.37 -24.66
CA LEU A 112 -6.34 5.39 -25.89
C LEU A 112 -7.55 6.32 -25.78
N GLN A 113 -8.26 6.31 -24.65
CA GLN A 113 -9.39 7.21 -24.40
C GLN A 113 -8.95 8.68 -24.44
N GLN A 114 -7.79 9.02 -23.87
CA GLN A 114 -7.25 10.37 -23.92
C GLN A 114 -6.90 10.80 -25.35
N ILE A 115 -6.25 9.93 -26.12
CA ILE A 115 -5.90 10.21 -27.52
C ILE A 115 -7.15 10.37 -28.37
N CYS A 116 -8.11 9.45 -28.29
CA CYS A 116 -9.37 9.52 -29.04
C CYS A 116 -10.16 10.78 -28.68
N GLY A 117 -10.27 11.13 -27.38
CA GLY A 117 -10.96 12.34 -26.96
C GLY A 117 -10.32 13.63 -27.51
N GLN A 118 -8.99 13.69 -27.63
CA GLN A 118 -8.31 14.83 -28.25
C GLN A 118 -8.56 14.91 -29.77
N VAL A 119 -8.59 13.76 -30.44
CA VAL A 119 -8.85 13.69 -31.88
C VAL A 119 -10.31 14.06 -32.19
N GLU A 120 -11.25 13.56 -31.42
CA GLU A 120 -12.67 13.91 -31.54
C GLU A 120 -12.90 15.41 -31.30
N ALA A 121 -12.24 15.99 -30.29
CA ALA A 121 -12.29 17.43 -30.04
C ALA A 121 -11.71 18.27 -31.21
N ALA A 122 -10.78 17.71 -31.98
CA ALA A 122 -10.24 18.31 -33.20
C ALA A 122 -11.13 18.06 -34.44
N GLY A 123 -12.26 17.35 -34.29
CA GLY A 123 -13.18 17.02 -35.39
C GLY A 123 -12.63 15.97 -36.36
N CYS A 124 -11.62 15.21 -35.94
CA CYS A 124 -11.02 14.15 -36.73
C CYS A 124 -11.55 12.77 -36.26
N SER A 125 -11.67 11.83 -37.20
CA SER A 125 -12.04 10.44 -36.91
C SER A 125 -10.79 9.57 -37.00
N VAL A 126 -10.46 8.81 -35.94
CA VAL A 126 -9.38 7.82 -35.97
C VAL A 126 -9.96 6.44 -36.24
N SER A 127 -9.35 5.73 -37.19
CA SER A 127 -9.50 4.29 -37.34
C SER A 127 -8.20 3.62 -36.91
N VAL A 128 -8.30 2.63 -36.03
CA VAL A 128 -7.16 1.83 -35.55
C VAL A 128 -7.25 0.45 -36.18
N ASP A 129 -6.22 0.06 -36.93
CA ASP A 129 -6.09 -1.30 -37.44
C ASP A 129 -5.37 -2.17 -36.41
N THR A 130 -6.11 -3.06 -35.76
CA THR A 130 -5.57 -3.97 -34.74
C THR A 130 -4.65 -5.04 -35.33
N SER A 131 -4.74 -5.31 -36.63
CA SER A 131 -3.87 -6.29 -37.32
C SER A 131 -2.40 -5.88 -37.26
N LEU A 132 -2.13 -4.58 -37.17
CA LEU A 132 -0.78 -4.03 -37.06
C LEU A 132 -0.14 -4.23 -35.68
N LEU A 133 -0.92 -4.58 -34.64
CA LEU A 133 -0.39 -4.83 -33.30
C LEU A 133 0.46 -6.11 -33.23
N GLU A 134 0.27 -7.03 -34.17
CA GLU A 134 1.03 -8.29 -34.27
C GLU A 134 2.20 -8.20 -35.26
N ASP A 135 2.35 -7.07 -35.97
CA ASP A 135 3.43 -6.87 -36.93
C ASP A 135 4.77 -6.75 -36.19
N LYS A 136 5.59 -7.80 -36.32
CA LYS A 136 6.93 -7.88 -35.74
C LYS A 136 7.82 -6.69 -36.11
N MET A 137 7.70 -6.16 -37.32
CA MET A 137 8.52 -5.01 -37.72
C MET A 137 8.13 -3.74 -36.96
N LEU A 138 6.85 -3.55 -36.65
CA LEU A 138 6.40 -2.42 -35.84
C LEU A 138 6.78 -2.62 -34.37
N LEU A 139 6.69 -3.85 -33.87
CA LEU A 139 7.13 -4.20 -32.51
C LEU A 139 8.65 -4.00 -32.33
N ASP A 140 9.47 -4.37 -33.31
CA ASP A 140 10.92 -4.14 -33.28
C ASP A 140 11.26 -2.65 -33.28
N LYS A 141 10.55 -1.83 -34.07
CA LYS A 141 10.71 -0.36 -34.05
C LYS A 141 10.31 0.22 -32.70
N ALA A 142 9.24 -0.28 -32.08
CA ALA A 142 8.84 0.14 -30.73
C ALA A 142 9.89 -0.25 -29.69
N SER A 143 10.47 -1.45 -29.80
CA SER A 143 11.59 -1.90 -28.95
C SER A 143 12.82 -0.99 -29.10
N ASP A 144 13.16 -0.58 -30.31
CA ASP A 144 14.28 0.33 -30.54
C ASP A 144 14.02 1.74 -29.98
N LEU A 145 12.78 2.22 -30.03
CA LEU A 145 12.38 3.46 -29.36
C LEU A 145 12.45 3.35 -27.84
N GLU A 146 12.09 2.19 -27.29
CA GLU A 146 12.21 1.92 -25.85
C GLU A 146 13.67 2.01 -25.41
N LYS A 147 14.59 1.36 -26.14
CA LYS A 147 16.05 1.45 -25.88
C LYS A 147 16.57 2.89 -25.96
N GLU A 148 16.05 3.70 -26.90
CA GLU A 148 16.40 5.12 -26.99
C GLU A 148 15.86 5.91 -25.79
N SER A 149 14.68 5.53 -25.29
CA SER A 149 14.04 6.18 -24.15
C SER A 149 14.81 5.97 -22.83
N GLU A 150 15.51 4.83 -22.71
CA GLU A 150 16.35 4.46 -21.56
C GLU A 150 17.71 5.14 -21.55
N LYS A 151 18.18 5.63 -22.71
CA LYS A 151 19.43 6.40 -22.74
C LYS A 151 19.23 7.62 -21.85
N PRO A 152 20.12 7.85 -20.86
CA PRO A 152 20.06 9.04 -20.05
C PRO A 152 20.13 10.21 -21.01
N THR A 153 19.04 10.98 -21.10
CA THR A 153 19.03 12.24 -21.83
C THR A 153 20.27 12.98 -21.33
N PRO A 154 21.27 13.27 -22.18
CA PRO A 154 22.45 13.98 -21.72
C PRO A 154 21.91 15.26 -21.10
N GLN A 155 21.98 15.36 -19.77
CA GLN A 155 21.83 16.64 -19.11
C GLN A 155 22.88 17.48 -19.82
N ALA A 156 22.42 18.42 -20.66
CA ALA A 156 23.29 19.41 -21.23
C ALA A 156 23.98 20.03 -20.02
N SER A 157 25.21 19.60 -19.78
CA SER A 157 26.15 20.29 -18.91
C SER A 157 26.15 21.69 -19.49
N LEU A 158 25.47 22.61 -18.79
CA LEU A 158 25.53 24.02 -19.06
C LEU A 158 26.97 24.44 -18.73
N GLU A 159 27.87 24.14 -19.66
CA GLU A 159 29.15 24.82 -19.76
C GLU A 159 28.82 26.32 -19.90
N PRO A 160 29.36 27.18 -19.02
CA PRO A 160 29.18 28.62 -19.14
C PRO A 160 29.95 29.10 -20.37
N SER A 161 29.30 29.10 -21.53
CA SER A 161 29.84 29.72 -22.75
C SER A 161 29.97 31.23 -22.52
N ALA A 162 31.20 31.64 -22.22
CA ALA A 162 31.63 33.03 -22.16
C ALA A 162 31.60 33.65 -23.57
N SER A 163 30.42 34.05 -24.05
CA SER A 163 30.25 35.05 -25.11
C SER A 163 28.77 35.32 -25.36
N LEU A 164 28.20 36.24 -24.58
CA LEU A 164 26.97 36.92 -24.99
C LEU A 164 26.97 38.34 -24.41
N LYS A 165 27.71 39.21 -25.11
CA LYS A 165 27.48 40.65 -25.03
C LYS A 165 26.24 40.97 -25.86
N GLN A 166 25.34 41.73 -25.25
CA GLN A 166 24.28 42.51 -25.89
C GLN A 166 23.23 41.73 -26.69
N MET A 167 22.23 41.20 -26.00
CA MET A 167 20.84 41.39 -26.43
C MET A 167 19.97 41.53 -25.18
N ALA A 168 19.10 42.53 -25.21
CA ALA A 168 18.18 42.86 -24.13
C ALA A 168 17.33 41.63 -23.75
N LEU A 169 17.43 41.24 -22.48
CA LEU A 169 16.59 40.22 -21.86
C LEU A 169 15.11 40.66 -21.93
N PRO A 170 14.19 39.79 -22.35
CA PRO A 170 12.77 40.00 -22.13
C PRO A 170 12.51 39.98 -20.62
N SER A 171 12.16 41.14 -20.12
CA SER A 171 11.72 41.43 -18.76
C SER A 171 10.51 40.56 -18.33
N LEU A 172 10.50 40.17 -17.06
CA LEU A 172 9.31 39.99 -16.21
C LEU A 172 8.34 38.80 -16.38
N HIS A 173 8.76 37.63 -16.89
CA HIS A 173 7.90 36.43 -16.88
C HIS A 173 8.36 35.31 -15.92
N SER A 174 9.59 35.37 -15.40
CA SER A 174 10.12 34.35 -14.47
C SER A 174 9.61 34.50 -13.03
N HIS A 175 9.28 35.71 -12.56
CA HIS A 175 8.85 35.91 -11.18
C HIS A 175 7.45 35.33 -10.91
N LYS A 176 6.49 35.48 -11.84
CA LYS A 176 5.15 34.89 -11.67
C LYS A 176 5.18 33.36 -11.77
N ALA A 177 6.02 32.82 -12.64
CA ALA A 177 6.21 31.37 -12.75
C ALA A 177 6.94 30.78 -11.54
N ALA A 178 7.96 31.47 -11.01
CA ALA A 178 8.64 31.07 -9.79
C ALA A 178 7.68 31.13 -8.58
N GLN A 179 6.88 32.19 -8.47
CA GLN A 179 5.90 32.34 -7.40
C GLN A 179 4.76 31.31 -7.50
N SER A 180 4.31 30.95 -8.71
CA SER A 180 3.33 29.87 -8.86
C SER A 180 3.93 28.52 -8.49
N LEU A 181 5.19 28.26 -8.85
CA LEU A 181 5.89 27.03 -8.52
C LEU A 181 6.13 26.89 -7.00
N GLU A 182 6.45 27.99 -6.31
CA GLU A 182 6.55 28.03 -4.85
C GLU A 182 5.20 27.75 -4.17
N LEU A 183 4.12 28.30 -4.71
CA LEU A 183 2.77 28.07 -4.23
C LEU A 183 2.37 26.60 -4.42
N ASP A 184 2.68 26.02 -5.58
CA ASP A 184 2.44 24.60 -5.86
C ASP A 184 3.28 23.68 -4.97
N MET A 185 4.55 24.03 -4.72
CA MET A 185 5.39 23.32 -3.75
C MET A 185 4.83 23.40 -2.33
N ALA A 186 4.32 24.55 -1.91
CA ALA A 186 3.70 24.73 -0.61
C ALA A 186 2.42 23.89 -0.50
N GLN A 187 1.57 23.90 -1.53
CA GLN A 187 0.37 23.07 -1.59
C GLN A 187 0.69 21.57 -1.57
N LEU A 188 1.72 21.14 -2.31
CA LEU A 188 2.12 19.76 -2.36
C LEU A 188 2.66 19.28 -1.00
N LYS A 189 3.49 20.10 -0.34
CA LYS A 189 3.96 19.83 1.03
C LYS A 189 2.81 19.76 2.03
N GLN A 190 1.82 20.66 1.90
CA GLN A 190 0.63 20.64 2.74
C GLN A 190 -0.18 19.34 2.54
N ARG A 191 -0.45 18.95 1.28
CA ARG A 191 -1.13 17.68 0.97
C ARG A 191 -0.37 16.47 1.51
N MET A 192 0.95 16.47 1.39
CA MET A 192 1.77 15.39 1.93
C MET A 192 1.64 15.28 3.45
N GLN A 193 1.65 16.41 4.17
CA GLN A 193 1.42 16.42 5.62
C GLN A 193 0.00 16.00 6.00
N ASP A 194 -1.00 16.38 5.21
CA ASP A 194 -2.40 16.01 5.44
C ASP A 194 -2.59 14.50 5.24
N LEU A 195 -2.05 13.93 4.16
CA LEU A 195 -2.02 12.48 3.91
C LEU A 195 -1.25 11.73 5.01
N GLN A 196 -0.13 12.27 5.49
CA GLN A 196 0.61 11.66 6.59
C GLN A 196 -0.22 11.64 7.88
N ARG A 197 -0.95 12.73 8.20
CA ARG A 197 -1.87 12.75 9.34
C ARG A 197 -3.02 11.77 9.17
N GLU A 198 -3.61 11.69 7.98
CA GLU A 198 -4.69 10.75 7.67
C GLU A 198 -4.22 9.30 7.82
N LEU A 199 -3.03 8.96 7.30
CA LEU A 199 -2.44 7.63 7.45
C LEU A 199 -2.24 7.26 8.93
N THR A 200 -1.79 8.21 9.76
CA THR A 200 -1.68 7.98 11.22
C THR A 200 -3.05 7.81 11.89
N GLY A 201 -4.08 8.54 11.43
CA GLY A 201 -5.45 8.42 11.93
C GLY A 201 -6.05 7.06 11.61
N VAL A 202 -5.98 6.65 10.34
CA VAL A 202 -6.45 5.34 9.86
C VAL A 202 -5.72 4.20 10.57
N ASN A 203 -4.41 4.32 10.83
CA ASN A 203 -3.69 3.30 11.60
C ASN A 203 -4.16 3.20 13.05
N ARG A 204 -4.49 4.31 13.71
CA ARG A 204 -5.09 4.29 15.05
C ARG A 204 -6.48 3.65 15.03
N GLU A 205 -7.31 4.01 14.06
CA GLU A 205 -8.63 3.40 13.88
C GLU A 205 -8.54 1.89 13.59
N LYS A 206 -7.57 1.48 12.76
CA LYS A 206 -7.28 0.08 12.49
C LYS A 206 -6.90 -0.67 13.77
N THR A 207 -6.10 -0.07 14.65
CA THR A 207 -5.76 -0.68 15.95
C THR A 207 -6.96 -0.76 16.88
N THR A 208 -7.83 0.25 16.94
CA THR A 208 -9.03 0.20 17.79
C THR A 208 -10.08 -0.76 17.27
N LEU A 209 -10.26 -0.86 15.95
CA LEU A 209 -11.15 -1.84 15.32
C LEU A 209 -10.66 -3.27 15.52
N ARG A 210 -9.34 -3.51 15.40
CA ARG A 210 -8.74 -4.81 15.74
C ARG A 210 -8.97 -5.18 17.20
N GLN A 211 -8.80 -4.23 18.12
CA GLN A 211 -9.07 -4.47 19.53
C GLN A 211 -10.54 -4.83 19.78
N ARG A 212 -11.48 -4.10 19.16
CA ARG A 212 -12.93 -4.42 19.26
C ARG A 212 -13.29 -5.75 18.63
N LEU A 213 -12.62 -6.14 17.56
CA LEU A 213 -12.81 -7.43 16.91
C LEU A 213 -12.37 -8.56 17.84
N LEU A 214 -11.19 -8.45 18.46
CA LEU A 214 -10.72 -9.40 19.48
C LEU A 214 -11.68 -9.50 20.67
N GLU A 215 -12.14 -8.36 21.21
CA GLU A 215 -13.12 -8.33 22.30
C GLU A 215 -14.47 -8.98 21.92
N ALA A 216 -14.89 -8.85 20.66
CA ALA A 216 -16.10 -9.48 20.16
C ALA A 216 -15.93 -11.00 19.99
N GLU A 217 -14.78 -11.43 19.46
CA GLU A 217 -14.42 -12.86 19.33
C GLU A 217 -14.37 -13.53 20.71
N GLU A 218 -13.78 -12.89 21.72
CA GLU A 218 -13.76 -13.39 23.11
C GLU A 218 -15.17 -13.49 23.72
N LYS A 219 -16.05 -12.52 23.44
CA LYS A 219 -17.46 -12.58 23.86
C LYS A 219 -18.22 -13.72 23.20
N VAL A 220 -17.98 -13.96 21.91
CA VAL A 220 -18.60 -15.09 21.20
C VAL A 220 -18.10 -16.43 21.77
N ALA A 221 -16.79 -16.56 22.03
CA ALA A 221 -16.22 -17.75 22.63
C ALA A 221 -16.80 -18.03 24.03
N SER A 222 -16.90 -17.01 24.88
CA SER A 222 -17.48 -17.17 26.22
C SER A 222 -18.98 -17.48 26.20
N LEU A 223 -19.75 -16.93 25.26
CA LEU A 223 -21.16 -17.30 25.06
C LEU A 223 -21.31 -18.75 24.56
N TYR A 224 -20.40 -19.21 23.70
CA TYR A 224 -20.38 -20.59 23.22
C TYR A 224 -20.09 -21.57 24.36
N GLU A 225 -19.08 -21.28 25.20
CA GLU A 225 -18.82 -22.08 26.40
C GLU A 225 -20.00 -22.08 27.38
N PHE A 226 -20.66 -20.92 27.56
CA PHE A 226 -21.84 -20.82 28.42
C PHE A 226 -23.01 -21.65 27.87
N ALA A 227 -23.21 -21.66 26.55
CA ALA A 227 -24.26 -22.45 25.90
C ALA A 227 -24.01 -23.96 26.08
N ASN A 228 -22.79 -24.44 25.86
CA ASN A 228 -22.42 -25.85 26.04
C ASN A 228 -22.59 -26.32 27.49
N LYS A 229 -22.16 -25.52 28.48
CA LYS A 229 -22.39 -25.85 29.90
C LYS A 229 -23.88 -25.96 30.25
N ARG A 230 -24.74 -25.24 29.54
CA ARG A 230 -26.19 -25.25 29.77
C ARG A 230 -26.87 -26.47 29.14
N THR A 231 -26.41 -26.91 27.97
CA THR A 231 -26.89 -28.16 27.35
C THR A 231 -26.52 -29.36 28.20
N ASP A 232 -25.26 -29.43 28.65
CA ASP A 232 -24.76 -30.55 29.49
C ASP A 232 -25.53 -30.66 30.81
N ALA A 233 -25.81 -29.52 31.46
CA ALA A 233 -26.60 -29.48 32.69
C ALA A 233 -28.07 -29.88 32.47
N SER A 234 -28.66 -29.52 31.31
CA SER A 234 -30.03 -29.90 30.98
C SER A 234 -30.15 -31.38 30.59
N GLU A 235 -29.16 -31.91 29.87
CA GLU A 235 -29.10 -33.32 29.46
C GLU A 235 -28.86 -34.23 30.67
N ALA A 236 -27.98 -33.83 31.59
CA ALA A 236 -27.79 -34.52 32.86
C ALA A 236 -29.07 -34.55 33.72
N ALA A 237 -29.85 -33.45 33.75
CA ALA A 237 -31.12 -33.41 34.48
C ALA A 237 -32.18 -34.34 33.85
N VAL A 238 -32.29 -34.37 32.51
CA VAL A 238 -33.22 -35.26 31.81
C VAL A 238 -32.84 -36.73 31.99
N LEU A 239 -31.54 -37.08 31.92
CA LEU A 239 -31.07 -38.45 32.16
C LEU A 239 -31.31 -38.90 33.61
N GLN A 240 -31.23 -37.98 34.57
CA GLN A 240 -31.48 -38.30 35.98
C GLN A 240 -32.97 -38.55 36.26
N ASP A 241 -33.88 -37.80 35.62
CA ASP A 241 -35.33 -38.07 35.69
C ASP A 241 -35.70 -39.37 34.96
N LEU A 242 -35.09 -39.66 33.79
CA LEU A 242 -35.36 -40.87 33.01
C LEU A 242 -34.83 -42.15 33.69
N ALA A 243 -33.71 -42.06 34.39
CA ALA A 243 -33.17 -43.17 35.19
C ALA A 243 -34.00 -43.46 36.46
N GLY A 244 -34.85 -42.52 36.90
CA GLY A 244 -35.75 -42.71 38.03
C GLY A 244 -36.97 -43.59 37.73
N ASP A 245 -37.43 -43.61 36.46
CA ASP A 245 -38.67 -44.31 36.06
C ASP A 245 -38.44 -45.67 35.37
N MET A 246 -37.18 -46.02 35.07
CA MET A 246 -36.79 -47.33 34.52
C MET A 246 -36.33 -48.29 35.63
N THR A 247 -37.31 -48.81 36.37
CA THR A 247 -37.16 -50.03 37.19
C THR A 247 -37.65 -51.26 36.39
N PRO A 248 -37.23 -52.49 36.72
CA PRO A 248 -36.88 -53.50 35.72
C PRO A 248 -38.08 -54.29 35.23
N TYR A 249 -38.36 -54.21 33.92
CA TYR A 249 -39.00 -55.29 33.18
C TYR A 249 -37.93 -56.01 32.36
N ALA A 250 -37.18 -56.88 33.05
CA ALA A 250 -36.44 -57.94 32.42
C ALA A 250 -37.42 -59.08 32.12
N ASP A 251 -37.63 -59.36 30.83
CA ASP A 251 -37.78 -60.69 30.24
C ASP A 251 -38.59 -60.57 28.94
N GLY A 252 -37.95 -60.85 27.81
CA GLY A 252 -38.60 -60.85 26.51
C GLY A 252 -37.63 -60.96 25.35
N GLU A 253 -37.13 -62.17 25.12
CA GLU A 253 -36.48 -62.58 23.87
C GLU A 253 -37.41 -62.29 22.67
N GLY A 254 -36.84 -61.76 21.59
CA GLY A 254 -37.58 -61.54 20.34
C GLY A 254 -36.65 -61.12 19.20
N ALA A 255 -36.27 -62.11 18.40
CA ALA A 255 -35.61 -61.95 17.11
C ALA A 255 -36.60 -61.46 16.04
N GLY A 256 -36.09 -60.76 15.02
CA GLY A 256 -36.79 -60.40 13.77
C GLY A 256 -36.32 -59.04 13.26
N GLU A 257 -35.57 -58.99 12.16
CA GLU A 257 -36.03 -58.61 10.80
C GLU A 257 -36.09 -57.08 10.65
N GLU A 258 -35.14 -56.46 9.94
CA GLU A 258 -35.15 -56.13 8.49
C GLU A 258 -36.04 -54.91 8.14
N GLU A 259 -35.57 -54.13 7.15
CA GLU A 259 -36.25 -53.00 6.46
C GLU A 259 -36.32 -51.67 7.28
N GLU A 260 -36.23 -50.46 6.75
CA GLU A 260 -36.25 -49.94 5.38
C GLU A 260 -35.70 -48.48 5.40
N GLU A 261 -35.36 -47.96 4.22
CA GLU A 261 -34.91 -46.59 3.95
C GLU A 261 -35.99 -45.53 4.25
N GLU A 262 -35.63 -44.36 4.79
CA GLU A 262 -36.36 -43.12 4.50
C GLU A 262 -35.41 -41.92 4.36
N GLU A 263 -35.31 -41.42 3.13
CA GLU A 263 -34.76 -40.11 2.78
C GLU A 263 -35.69 -38.99 3.29
N ILE A 264 -35.13 -38.00 3.96
CA ILE A 264 -35.83 -36.75 4.32
C ILE A 264 -35.38 -35.63 3.36
N PRO A 265 -36.26 -35.07 2.50
CA PRO A 265 -35.97 -33.85 1.77
C PRO A 265 -36.49 -32.64 2.57
N GLY A 266 -35.59 -31.95 3.27
CA GLY A 266 -35.92 -30.78 4.09
C GLY A 266 -35.32 -29.49 3.57
N SER A 267 -36.13 -28.69 2.87
CA SER A 267 -35.86 -27.32 2.42
C SER A 267 -35.60 -26.34 3.58
N LEU A 268 -34.66 -25.40 3.43
CA LEU A 268 -34.80 -24.07 4.04
C LEU A 268 -34.04 -23.00 3.25
N THR A 269 -34.80 -22.41 2.33
CA THR A 269 -34.60 -21.08 1.77
C THR A 269 -34.58 -20.01 2.86
N GLY A 270 -33.60 -19.10 2.80
CA GLY A 270 -33.85 -17.68 3.03
C GLY A 270 -33.20 -17.05 4.25
N LEU A 271 -32.09 -16.34 4.02
CA LEU A 271 -31.82 -15.10 4.74
C LEU A 271 -31.29 -14.04 3.78
N ARG A 272 -32.01 -12.90 3.79
CA ARG A 272 -31.77 -11.67 3.02
C ARG A 272 -30.56 -10.89 3.58
N PRO A 273 -29.97 -9.99 2.78
CA PRO A 273 -28.85 -9.16 3.20
C PRO A 273 -29.32 -8.00 4.10
N LEU A 274 -28.66 -7.82 5.24
CA LEU A 274 -28.80 -6.63 6.08
C LEU A 274 -27.90 -5.52 5.52
N GLY A 275 -28.52 -4.45 5.04
CA GLY A 275 -27.85 -3.24 4.60
C GLY A 275 -27.53 -2.27 5.75
N GLY A 276 -26.90 -1.16 5.36
CA GLY A 276 -27.03 0.12 6.06
C GLY A 276 -25.85 0.56 6.91
N LEU A 277 -24.88 1.19 6.27
CA LEU A 277 -23.91 2.10 6.89
C LEU A 277 -24.60 3.22 7.71
N PRO A 278 -24.13 3.54 8.93
CA PRO A 278 -24.37 4.84 9.54
C PRO A 278 -23.22 5.82 9.24
N LYS A 279 -23.59 6.99 8.73
CA LYS A 279 -22.72 8.17 8.56
C LYS A 279 -22.29 8.69 9.94
N VAL A 280 -20.99 8.79 10.17
CA VAL A 280 -20.42 9.43 11.38
C VAL A 280 -20.14 10.91 11.10
N LYS A 281 -20.57 11.73 12.07
CA LYS A 281 -20.54 13.20 12.07
C LYS A 281 -19.12 13.70 12.35
N LYS A 282 -18.79 14.84 11.73
CA LYS A 282 -17.56 15.62 11.99
C LYS A 282 -17.62 16.23 13.38
N ASP A 283 -16.70 15.84 14.26
CA ASP A 283 -16.38 16.59 15.47
C ASP A 283 -15.08 17.38 15.30
N LYS A 284 -15.15 18.59 15.84
CA LYS A 284 -14.24 19.72 15.70
C LYS A 284 -13.47 19.80 17.01
N GLU A 285 -12.20 19.42 17.03
CA GLU A 285 -11.40 19.51 18.26
C GLU A 285 -10.14 20.37 18.11
N LYS A 286 -9.93 21.15 19.17
CA LYS A 286 -9.00 22.27 19.32
C LYS A 286 -7.55 21.81 19.44
N ARG A 287 -6.68 22.62 18.87
CA ARG A 287 -5.22 22.61 19.01
C ARG A 287 -4.78 23.01 20.42
N GLU A 288 -3.92 22.20 21.04
CA GLU A 288 -3.08 22.61 22.17
C GLU A 288 -1.59 22.56 21.78
N LYS A 289 -0.82 23.52 22.31
CA LYS A 289 0.60 23.75 22.00
C LYS A 289 1.46 23.09 23.09
N GLY A 290 2.39 22.22 22.70
CA GLY A 290 3.46 21.72 23.56
C GLY A 290 4.84 22.10 23.03
N LYS A 291 5.66 22.75 23.86
CA LYS A 291 7.03 23.21 23.61
C LYS A 291 8.06 22.25 24.24
N GLY A 292 9.27 22.25 23.66
CA GLY A 292 10.54 21.90 24.31
C GLY A 292 11.01 20.46 24.10
N SER A 293 12.30 20.12 24.14
CA SER A 293 13.55 20.89 24.27
C SER A 293 14.72 19.91 24.12
N SER A 294 15.86 20.43 23.68
CA SER A 294 17.14 19.77 23.42
C SER A 294 17.94 19.40 24.70
N SER A 295 18.67 18.28 24.70
CA SER A 295 20.01 18.14 25.33
C SER A 295 20.64 16.79 24.94
N LYS A 296 21.79 16.76 24.25
CA LYS A 296 23.21 16.74 24.71
C LYS A 296 23.66 15.41 25.34
N GLY A 297 24.50 14.68 24.61
CA GLY A 297 25.05 13.37 24.97
C GLY A 297 26.37 13.40 25.74
N LYS A 298 26.89 12.19 25.99
CA LYS A 298 28.27 11.86 26.36
C LYS A 298 28.61 10.46 25.82
N GLU A 299 29.76 10.37 25.15
CA GLU A 299 30.36 9.14 24.62
C GLU A 299 30.97 8.30 25.75
N ASN A 300 30.81 6.98 25.67
CA ASN A 300 31.74 5.99 26.23
C ASN A 300 31.71 4.75 25.32
N SER A 301 32.91 4.30 24.95
CA SER A 301 33.15 3.18 24.05
C SER A 301 33.36 1.89 24.84
N ASP A 302 32.34 1.03 24.90
CA ASP A 302 32.45 -0.34 25.39
C ASP A 302 32.26 -1.37 24.26
N PRO A 303 32.94 -2.53 24.34
CA PRO A 303 32.84 -3.60 23.35
C PRO A 303 31.44 -4.23 23.32
N PRO A 304 31.03 -4.84 22.19
CA PRO A 304 29.65 -5.32 22.02
C PRO A 304 29.31 -6.43 23.01
N PRO A 305 28.12 -6.40 23.65
CA PRO A 305 27.66 -7.52 24.46
C PRO A 305 27.34 -8.70 23.56
N SER A 306 27.90 -9.86 23.90
CA SER A 306 27.55 -11.15 23.33
C SER A 306 26.04 -11.38 23.46
N ILE A 307 25.38 -11.59 22.33
CA ILE A 307 23.96 -11.94 22.25
C ILE A 307 23.78 -13.30 22.94
N PRO A 308 22.94 -13.43 23.99
CA PRO A 308 22.65 -14.73 24.55
C PRO A 308 21.90 -15.56 23.51
N SER A 309 22.45 -16.74 23.23
CA SER A 309 21.86 -17.79 22.41
C SER A 309 20.44 -18.06 22.88
N LYS A 310 19.49 -18.09 21.95
CA LYS A 310 18.12 -18.55 22.17
C LYS A 310 18.17 -19.99 22.70
N GLY A 311 17.95 -20.12 24.00
CA GLY A 311 17.69 -21.38 24.69
C GLY A 311 16.71 -21.08 25.81
N ASP A 312 15.57 -21.76 25.77
CA ASP A 312 14.67 -22.02 26.89
C ASP A 312 14.00 -20.82 27.55
N ARG A 313 12.84 -20.37 27.02
CA ARG A 313 11.73 -19.83 27.83
C ARG A 313 10.38 -20.10 27.16
N GLU A 314 9.95 -21.36 27.16
CA GLU A 314 8.52 -21.69 27.22
C GLU A 314 8.03 -21.36 28.63
N GLY A 315 7.51 -20.14 28.80
CA GLY A 315 6.71 -19.78 29.97
C GLY A 315 5.26 -20.12 29.71
N VAL A 316 4.91 -21.41 29.84
CA VAL A 316 3.52 -21.87 29.91
C VAL A 316 2.92 -21.26 31.18
N ILE A 317 2.04 -20.28 31.03
CA ILE A 317 1.19 -19.82 32.13
C ILE A 317 0.07 -20.86 32.25
N GLU A 318 0.33 -21.89 33.03
CA GLU A 318 -0.64 -22.91 33.41
C GLU A 318 -1.64 -22.28 34.37
N ILE A 319 -2.78 -21.81 33.83
CA ILE A 319 -3.90 -21.30 34.63
C ILE A 319 -4.72 -22.52 35.06
N SER A 320 -4.33 -23.14 36.16
CA SER A 320 -5.11 -24.22 36.79
C SER A 320 -6.48 -23.70 37.23
N PRO A 321 -7.60 -24.27 36.79
CA PRO A 321 -8.92 -23.90 37.28
C PRO A 321 -9.13 -24.59 38.63
N THR A 322 -8.84 -23.91 39.74
CA THR A 322 -9.26 -24.37 41.06
C THR A 322 -10.76 -24.14 41.23
N SER A 323 -11.56 -25.15 40.87
CA SER A 323 -12.95 -25.29 41.31
C SER A 323 -12.96 -25.85 42.74
N SER A 324 -13.26 -25.03 43.75
CA SER A 324 -13.75 -25.54 45.03
C SER A 324 -14.40 -24.43 45.84
N GLY A 325 -15.57 -24.73 46.39
CA GLY A 325 -16.53 -23.78 46.96
C GLY A 325 -16.03 -22.96 48.16
N GLY A 326 -16.71 -21.84 48.37
CA GLY A 326 -16.81 -21.21 49.69
C GLY A 326 -16.66 -19.69 49.65
N GLY A 327 -17.78 -18.97 49.61
CA GLY A 327 -18.01 -17.72 50.35
C GLY A 327 -16.96 -16.61 50.33
N GLY A 328 -16.05 -16.57 49.35
CA GLY A 328 -15.10 -15.48 49.17
C GLY A 328 -15.82 -14.30 48.52
N GLY A 329 -16.30 -13.37 49.35
CA GLY A 329 -17.00 -12.15 48.91
C GLY A 329 -16.20 -11.36 47.87
N ILE A 330 -16.89 -10.41 47.22
CA ILE A 330 -16.37 -9.48 46.19
C ILE A 330 -14.96 -8.94 46.52
N GLU A 331 -14.64 -8.79 47.80
CA GLU A 331 -13.34 -8.37 48.34
C GLU A 331 -12.16 -9.30 47.99
N GLY A 332 -12.36 -10.61 47.90
CA GLY A 332 -11.32 -11.57 47.49
C GLY A 332 -10.93 -11.41 46.02
N ARG A 333 -11.93 -11.25 45.14
CA ARG A 333 -11.70 -10.95 43.72
C ARG A 333 -11.05 -9.59 43.51
N LEU A 334 -11.39 -8.60 44.34
CA LEU A 334 -10.80 -7.27 44.28
C LEU A 334 -9.29 -7.32 44.61
N LYS A 335 -8.90 -8.06 45.65
CA LYS A 335 -7.47 -8.26 45.98
C LYS A 335 -6.70 -9.01 44.90
N GLU A 336 -7.33 -9.99 44.25
CA GLU A 336 -6.71 -10.70 43.13
C GLU A 336 -6.51 -9.81 41.90
N LEU A 337 -7.53 -9.01 41.55
CA LEU A 337 -7.41 -8.01 40.48
C LEU A 337 -6.35 -6.94 40.80
N GLU A 338 -6.27 -6.48 42.05
CA GLU A 338 -5.21 -5.54 42.47
C GLU A 338 -3.81 -6.15 42.33
N SER A 339 -3.63 -7.42 42.67
CA SER A 339 -2.37 -8.16 42.47
C SER A 339 -2.02 -8.30 40.97
N GLN A 340 -3.01 -8.65 40.14
CA GLN A 340 -2.83 -8.76 38.68
C GLN A 340 -2.48 -7.41 38.05
N VAL A 341 -3.15 -6.32 38.45
CA VAL A 341 -2.84 -4.96 37.99
C VAL A 341 -1.43 -4.55 38.42
N GLY A 342 -1.00 -4.91 39.64
CA GLY A 342 0.36 -4.71 40.11
C GLY A 342 1.39 -5.40 39.21
N SER A 343 1.20 -6.71 38.96
CA SER A 343 2.09 -7.49 38.10
C SER A 343 2.16 -6.95 36.67
N LEU A 344 1.01 -6.59 36.08
CA LEU A 344 0.96 -6.01 34.73
C LEU A 344 1.65 -4.65 34.65
N LYS A 345 1.55 -3.83 35.70
CA LYS A 345 2.22 -2.54 35.77
C LYS A 345 3.74 -2.70 35.82
N ASP A 346 4.23 -3.68 36.56
CA ASP A 346 5.67 -3.99 36.63
C ASP A 346 6.18 -4.51 35.28
N GLN A 347 5.43 -5.40 34.62
CA GLN A 347 5.76 -5.87 33.26
C GLN A 347 5.76 -4.73 32.24
N LEU A 348 4.82 -3.79 32.31
CA LEU A 348 4.77 -2.64 31.42
C LEU A 348 5.97 -1.71 31.62
N SER A 349 6.36 -1.49 32.88
CA SER A 349 7.56 -0.72 33.24
C SER A 349 8.83 -1.36 32.70
N GLU A 350 8.98 -2.68 32.86
CA GLU A 350 10.13 -3.43 32.38
C GLU A 350 10.21 -3.43 30.84
N ARG A 351 9.08 -3.66 30.15
CA ARG A 351 9.03 -3.61 28.68
C ARG A 351 9.31 -2.21 28.13
N SER A 352 8.80 -1.17 28.80
CA SER A 352 9.09 0.23 28.43
C SER A 352 10.58 0.54 28.54
N LYS A 353 11.23 0.08 29.61
CA LYS A 353 12.68 0.21 29.79
C LYS A 353 13.46 -0.53 28.71
N ALA A 354 13.10 -1.79 28.43
CA ALA A 354 13.74 -2.59 27.38
C ALA A 354 13.58 -1.95 25.98
N ALA A 355 12.42 -1.37 25.69
CA ALA A 355 12.17 -0.66 24.43
C ALA A 355 13.07 0.59 24.30
N SER A 356 13.21 1.38 25.36
CA SER A 356 14.10 2.54 25.40
C SER A 356 15.57 2.17 25.20
N GLU A 357 16.03 1.09 25.84
CA GLU A 357 17.39 0.57 25.68
C GLU A 357 17.65 0.07 24.24
N LEU A 358 16.68 -0.61 23.63
CA LEU A 358 16.77 -1.05 22.24
C LEU A 358 16.80 0.13 21.26
N GLU A 359 15.98 1.17 21.49
CA GLU A 359 15.97 2.38 20.68
C GLU A 359 17.33 3.11 20.75
N ALA A 360 17.90 3.24 21.95
CA ALA A 360 19.23 3.81 22.15
C ALA A 360 20.32 2.99 21.42
N ALA A 361 20.24 1.65 21.47
CA ALA A 361 21.17 0.77 20.77
C ALA A 361 21.05 0.90 19.24
N MET A 362 19.84 0.95 18.71
CA MET A 362 19.59 1.14 17.27
C MET A 362 20.09 2.50 16.78
N GLN A 363 19.85 3.56 17.55
CA GLN A 363 20.35 4.89 17.24
C GLN A 363 21.90 4.92 17.22
N GLY A 364 22.54 4.30 18.21
CA GLY A 364 23.99 4.17 18.24
C GLY A 364 24.56 3.37 17.06
N ARG A 365 23.83 2.37 16.55
CA ARG A 365 24.23 1.63 15.33
C ARG A 365 24.03 2.47 14.07
N LEU A 366 22.96 3.26 14.00
CA LEU A 366 22.71 4.17 12.88
C LEU A 366 23.82 5.22 12.76
N ASP A 367 24.23 5.83 13.88
CA ASP A 367 25.30 6.83 13.92
C ASP A 367 26.67 6.25 13.54
N LYS A 368 26.89 4.96 13.84
CA LYS A 368 28.11 4.22 13.46
C LYS A 368 28.08 3.70 12.03
N ALA A 369 26.94 3.65 11.35
CA ALA A 369 26.85 3.11 10.00
C ALA A 369 27.65 3.98 9.01
N PRO A 370 28.55 3.39 8.20
CA PRO A 370 29.45 4.15 7.33
C PRO A 370 28.70 4.95 6.26
N GLN A 371 27.55 4.44 5.81
CA GLN A 371 26.67 5.14 4.88
C GLN A 371 26.08 6.40 5.50
N PHE A 372 25.64 6.33 6.76
CA PHE A 372 25.08 7.46 7.48
C PHE A 372 26.15 8.53 7.76
N GLN A 373 27.37 8.11 8.13
CA GLN A 373 28.50 9.03 8.26
C GLN A 373 28.89 9.69 6.93
N SER A 374 28.84 8.96 5.82
CA SER A 374 29.06 9.52 4.49
C SER A 374 28.01 10.58 4.14
N LEU A 375 26.73 10.29 4.42
CA LEU A 375 25.63 11.22 4.22
C LEU A 375 25.76 12.48 5.10
N GLN A 376 26.10 12.33 6.39
CA GLN A 376 26.35 13.45 7.28
C GLN A 376 27.48 14.35 6.78
N LYS A 377 28.60 13.76 6.32
CA LYS A 377 29.71 14.51 5.71
C LYS A 377 29.27 15.25 4.45
N MET A 378 28.47 14.62 3.60
CA MET A 378 27.93 15.25 2.39
C MET A 378 27.02 16.43 2.72
N LEU A 379 26.10 16.26 3.69
CA LEU A 379 25.21 17.31 4.17
C LEU A 379 25.98 18.48 4.77
N ALA A 380 26.98 18.21 5.62
CA ALA A 380 27.85 19.24 6.17
C ALA A 380 28.58 20.03 5.06
N LYS A 381 29.12 19.33 4.05
CA LYS A 381 29.77 19.96 2.89
C LYS A 381 28.78 20.82 2.09
N LYS A 382 27.58 20.32 1.80
CA LYS A 382 26.54 21.06 1.08
C LYS A 382 26.05 22.27 1.86
N ASN A 383 25.90 22.16 3.17
CA ASN A 383 25.54 23.28 4.03
C ASN A 383 26.63 24.35 4.06
N ALA A 384 27.92 23.97 4.11
CA ALA A 384 29.03 24.90 3.99
C ALA A 384 29.07 25.60 2.62
N GLN A 385 28.82 24.86 1.54
CA GLN A 385 28.69 25.44 0.19
C GLN A 385 27.53 26.43 0.09
N ASN A 386 26.35 26.07 0.61
CA ASN A 386 25.19 26.96 0.64
C ASN A 386 25.49 28.23 1.45
N LYS A 387 26.20 28.10 2.58
CA LYS A 387 26.63 29.25 3.36
C LYS A 387 27.56 30.16 2.56
N ALA A 388 28.56 29.61 1.86
CA ALA A 388 29.46 30.37 1.01
C ALA A 388 28.73 31.07 -0.15
N PHE A 389 27.75 30.41 -0.78
CA PHE A 389 26.92 31.03 -1.80
C PHE A 389 26.06 32.17 -1.24
N ARG A 390 25.49 32.01 -0.04
CA ARG A 390 24.77 33.10 0.63
C ARG A 390 25.68 34.29 0.90
N GLU A 391 26.90 34.06 1.39
CA GLU A 391 27.89 35.12 1.61
C GLU A 391 28.28 35.84 0.30
N GLN A 392 28.46 35.09 -0.79
CA GLN A 392 28.72 35.68 -2.12
C GLN A 392 27.54 36.52 -2.60
N LEU A 393 26.32 36.00 -2.50
CA LEU A 393 25.11 36.73 -2.89
C LEU A 393 24.97 38.04 -2.09
N VAL A 394 25.22 38.00 -0.78
CA VAL A 394 25.24 39.21 0.07
C VAL A 394 26.29 40.21 -0.40
N ALA A 395 27.50 39.76 -0.79
CA ALA A 395 28.52 40.64 -1.35
C ALA A 395 28.10 41.32 -2.66
N TYR A 396 27.18 40.70 -3.43
CA TYR A 396 26.57 41.28 -4.63
C TYR A 396 25.30 42.11 -4.35
N GLY A 397 24.99 42.40 -3.08
CA GLY A 397 23.84 43.21 -2.68
C GLY A 397 22.52 42.45 -2.63
N TRP A 398 22.55 41.12 -2.65
CA TRP A 398 21.36 40.32 -2.37
C TRP A 398 21.03 40.37 -0.87
N VAL A 399 19.78 40.68 -0.54
CA VAL A 399 19.26 40.66 0.83
C VAL A 399 18.39 39.40 0.97
N ASP A 400 18.66 38.59 2.00
CA ASP A 400 17.90 37.37 2.25
C ASP A 400 16.45 37.74 2.63
N PRO A 401 15.43 37.37 1.85
CA PRO A 401 14.05 37.75 2.10
C PRO A 401 13.47 37.16 3.39
N GLU A 402 14.16 36.19 4.01
CA GLU A 402 13.80 35.62 5.32
C GLU A 402 14.52 36.29 6.50
N SER A 403 15.34 37.33 6.27
CA SER A 403 16.08 38.03 7.32
C SER A 403 15.38 39.27 7.90
N GLU A 404 14.18 39.60 7.42
CA GLU A 404 13.19 40.48 8.07
C GLU A 404 12.26 39.68 8.99
#